data_AF-A0A7W1FUL0-F1
#
_entry.id   AF-A0A7W1FUL0-F1
#
_cell.length_a   1.000
_cell.length_b   1.000
_cell.length_c   1.000
_cell.angle_alpha   90.00
_cell.angle_beta   90.00
_cell.angle_gamma   90.00
#
_symmetry.space_group_name_H-M   'P 1'
#
loop_
_entity.id
_entity.type
_entity.pdbx_description
1 polymer ?
#
loop_
_entity_poly.entity_id
_entity_poly.type
_entity_poly.pdbx_seq_one_letter_code
_entity_poly.pdbx_strand_id
1 'polypeptide(L)'
;MREHLYYDIAEWWPVISPPSEYAEEAALYVEMIRAQARRQVREVLELGSGGGNNASHMKHSFAMTLVEPAEGMREISRKLNSECTHLPGDMR
;
A
#
# COMPACT_ATOMS: atom_id res chain seq x y z
N MET A 1 -9.11 -4.44 20.57
CA MET A 1 -8.78 -3.01 20.74
C MET A 1 -8.75 -2.40 19.35
N ARG A 2 -9.34 -1.21 19.14
CA ARG A 2 -9.28 -0.54 17.83
C ARG A 2 -8.04 0.36 17.84
N GLU A 3 -7.20 0.24 16.82
CA GLU A 3 -6.01 1.09 16.62
C GLU A 3 -6.46 2.50 16.21
N HIS A 4 -6.60 3.43 17.16
CA HIS A 4 -7.15 4.77 16.90
C HIS A 4 -6.41 5.53 15.78
N LEU A 5 -5.11 5.26 15.59
CA LEU A 5 -4.29 5.84 14.54
C LEU A 5 -4.87 5.61 13.12
N TYR A 6 -5.32 4.40 12.83
CA TYR A 6 -5.78 4.04 11.48
C TYR A 6 -7.26 4.35 11.22
N TYR A 7 -8.02 4.69 12.27
CA TYR A 7 -9.46 4.93 12.16
C TYR A 7 -9.82 6.37 12.45
N ASP A 8 -9.47 6.86 13.64
CA ASP A 8 -10.00 8.12 14.16
C ASP A 8 -9.23 9.33 13.62
N ILE A 9 -7.95 9.13 13.28
CA ILE A 9 -7.07 10.17 12.73
C ILE A 9 -6.46 9.79 11.39
N ALA A 10 -7.13 8.90 10.63
CA ALA A 10 -6.65 8.42 9.34
C ALA A 10 -6.33 9.58 8.38
N GLU A 11 -7.14 10.65 8.37
CA GLU A 11 -6.94 11.82 7.50
C GLU A 11 -5.57 12.50 7.67
N TRP A 12 -4.91 12.33 8.83
CA TRP A 12 -3.58 12.87 9.12
C TRP A 12 -2.45 11.98 8.60
N TRP A 13 -2.77 10.78 8.08
CA TRP A 13 -1.78 9.83 7.58
C TRP A 13 -0.79 10.44 6.58
N PRO A 14 -1.20 11.25 5.57
CA PRO A 14 -0.25 11.85 4.64
C PRO A 14 0.75 12.82 5.28
N VAL A 15 0.45 13.34 6.47
CA VAL A 15 1.36 14.19 7.25
C VAL A 15 2.27 13.35 8.15
N ILE A 16 1.73 12.29 8.75
CA ILE A 16 2.47 11.39 9.65
C ILE A 16 3.47 10.50 8.87
N SER A 17 3.07 10.10 7.67
CA SER A 17 3.76 9.12 6.84
C SER A 17 3.63 9.55 5.37
N PRO A 18 4.45 10.53 4.93
CA PRO A 18 4.32 11.08 3.60
C PRO A 18 4.80 10.07 2.53
N PRO A 19 4.11 9.94 1.38
CA PRO A 19 4.49 8.98 0.34
C PRO A 19 5.93 9.12 -0.18
N SER A 20 6.48 10.34 -0.15
CA SER A 20 7.85 10.62 -0.61
C SER A 20 8.93 9.86 0.17
N GLU A 21 8.68 9.50 1.42
CA GLU A 21 9.63 8.77 2.27
C GLU A 21 9.68 7.27 1.96
N TYR A 22 8.76 6.76 1.13
CA TYR A 22 8.66 5.33 0.80
C TYR A 22 9.35 4.94 -0.52
N ALA A 23 9.93 5.89 -1.25
CA ALA A 23 10.50 5.62 -2.57
C ALA A 23 11.66 4.60 -2.52
N GLU A 24 12.57 4.76 -1.56
CA GLU A 24 13.73 3.88 -1.39
C GLU A 24 13.31 2.46 -0.98
N GLU A 25 12.46 2.36 0.03
CA GLU A 25 11.95 1.08 0.53
C GLU A 25 11.15 0.33 -0.54
N ALA A 26 10.28 1.02 -1.28
CA ALA A 26 9.51 0.44 -2.36
C ALA A 26 10.40 -0.06 -3.51
N ALA A 27 11.47 0.66 -3.86
CA ALA A 27 12.42 0.22 -4.86
C ALA A 27 13.13 -1.08 -4.43
N LEU A 28 13.53 -1.16 -3.15
CA LEU A 28 14.10 -2.37 -2.56
C LEU A 28 13.13 -3.56 -2.65
N TYR A 29 11.85 -3.36 -2.33
CA TYR A 29 10.84 -4.40 -2.46
C TYR A 29 10.66 -4.88 -3.91
N VAL A 30 10.64 -3.97 -4.87
CA VAL A 30 10.58 -4.32 -6.31
C VAL A 30 11.78 -5.18 -6.72
N GLU A 31 12.99 -4.80 -6.30
CA GLU A 31 14.21 -5.56 -6.58
C GLU A 31 14.17 -6.94 -5.95
N MET A 32 13.83 -7.04 -4.66
CA MET A 32 13.74 -8.30 -3.94
C MET A 32 12.73 -9.27 -4.57
N ILE A 33 11.54 -8.77 -4.93
CA ILE A 33 10.51 -9.58 -5.60
C ILE A 33 11.02 -10.11 -6.93
N ARG A 34 11.65 -9.25 -7.76
CA ARG A 34 12.17 -9.66 -9.07
C ARG A 34 13.32 -10.64 -8.96
N ALA A 35 14.22 -10.45 -8.01
CA ALA A 35 15.40 -11.29 -7.82
C ALA A 35 15.05 -12.70 -7.34
N GLN A 36 14.03 -12.83 -6.49
CA GLN A 36 13.68 -14.11 -5.85
C GLN A 36 12.59 -14.90 -6.59
N ALA A 37 11.81 -14.23 -7.44
CA ALA A 37 10.72 -14.89 -8.14
C ALA A 37 11.24 -15.87 -9.20
N ARG A 38 10.74 -17.11 -9.18
CA ARG A 38 11.03 -18.14 -10.19
C ARG A 38 10.48 -17.81 -11.59
N ARG A 39 9.62 -16.80 -11.69
CA ARG A 39 8.96 -16.33 -12.91
C ARG A 39 8.73 -14.83 -12.81
N GLN A 40 8.52 -14.20 -13.96
CA GLN A 40 8.14 -12.78 -14.00
C GLN A 40 6.88 -12.54 -13.15
N VAL A 41 6.99 -11.67 -12.15
CA VAL A 41 5.87 -11.20 -11.33
C VAL A 41 5.19 -10.05 -12.05
N ARG A 42 3.87 -10.13 -12.19
CA ARG A 42 3.04 -9.09 -12.83
C ARG A 42 2.06 -8.45 -11.86
N GLU A 43 1.61 -9.23 -10.88
CA GLU A 43 0.58 -8.86 -9.92
C GLU A 43 1.11 -9.06 -8.51
N VAL A 44 0.84 -8.11 -7.63
CA VAL A 44 1.25 -8.14 -6.21
C VAL A 44 0.06 -7.76 -5.35
N LEU A 45 -0.15 -8.55 -4.28
CA LEU A 45 -1.13 -8.29 -3.23
C LEU A 45 -0.40 -7.71 -2.02
N GLU A 46 -0.78 -6.50 -1.61
CA GLU A 46 -0.28 -5.87 -0.38
C GLU A 46 -1.33 -5.96 0.72
N LEU A 47 -1.00 -6.69 1.79
CA LEU A 47 -1.86 -6.87 2.95
C LEU A 47 -1.51 -5.84 4.02
N GLY A 48 -2.51 -5.13 4.55
CA GLY A 48 -2.28 -4.01 5.47
C GLY A 48 -1.65 -2.81 4.77
N SER A 49 -2.13 -2.49 3.57
CA SER A 49 -1.54 -1.46 2.70
C SER A 49 -1.63 -0.04 3.27
N GLY A 50 -2.47 0.19 4.30
CA GLY A 50 -2.68 1.51 4.88
C GLY A 50 -3.07 2.55 3.83
N GLY A 51 -2.42 3.72 3.89
CA GLY A 51 -2.57 4.80 2.92
C GLY A 51 -1.96 4.52 1.54
N GLY A 52 -1.38 3.34 1.31
CA GLY A 52 -0.87 2.90 0.01
C GLY A 52 0.45 3.56 -0.40
N ASN A 53 1.30 3.93 0.55
CA ASN A 53 2.54 4.65 0.26
C ASN A 53 3.53 3.80 -0.54
N ASN A 54 3.78 2.54 -0.15
CA ASN A 54 4.60 1.62 -0.94
C ASN A 54 3.99 1.38 -2.33
N ALA A 55 2.70 1.07 -2.38
CA ALA A 55 1.96 0.89 -3.62
C ALA A 55 2.10 2.08 -4.60
N SER A 56 2.16 3.31 -4.10
CA SER A 56 2.32 4.52 -4.93
C SER A 56 3.59 4.53 -5.77
N HIS A 57 4.62 3.80 -5.33
CA HIS A 57 5.86 3.59 -6.05
C HIS A 57 5.85 2.24 -6.78
N MET A 58 5.42 1.16 -6.11
CA MET A 58 5.48 -0.20 -6.65
C MET A 58 4.53 -0.42 -7.85
N LYS A 59 3.45 0.35 -7.97
CA LYS A 59 2.49 0.27 -9.08
C LYS A 59 3.10 0.53 -10.45
N HIS A 60 4.25 1.22 -10.51
CA HIS A 60 4.99 1.40 -11.77
C HIS A 60 5.66 0.09 -12.25
N SER A 61 5.80 -0.90 -11.37
CA SER A 61 6.44 -2.19 -11.65
C SER A 61 5.47 -3.37 -11.68
N PHE A 62 4.34 -3.29 -10.96
CA PHE A 62 3.37 -4.37 -10.82
C PHE A 62 1.93 -3.84 -10.82
N ALA A 63 0.97 -4.68 -11.25
CA ALA A 63 -0.43 -4.46 -10.96
C ALA A 63 -0.70 -4.76 -9.48
N MET A 64 -0.99 -3.70 -8.71
CA MET A 64 -1.16 -3.80 -7.26
C MET A 64 -2.63 -4.03 -6.87
N THR A 65 -2.85 -4.94 -5.94
CA THR A 65 -4.10 -5.06 -5.18
C THR A 65 -3.83 -4.76 -3.71
N LEU A 66 -4.58 -3.83 -3.14
CA LEU A 66 -4.34 -3.26 -1.81
C LEU A 66 -5.46 -3.67 -0.86
N VAL A 67 -5.10 -4.36 0.22
CA VAL A 67 -6.03 -4.83 1.24
C VAL A 67 -5.79 -4.07 2.54
N GLU A 68 -6.82 -3.38 3.01
CA GLU A 68 -6.75 -2.55 4.21
C GLU A 68 -8.10 -2.60 4.94
N PRO A 69 -8.17 -2.89 6.24
CA PRO A 69 -9.44 -2.94 6.98
C PRO A 69 -10.04 -1.55 7.27
N ALA A 70 -9.23 -0.51 7.48
CA ALA A 70 -9.71 0.82 7.82
C ALA A 70 -10.21 1.60 6.60
N GLU A 71 -11.45 2.06 6.64
CA GLU A 71 -12.07 2.79 5.53
C GLU A 71 -11.36 4.11 5.22
N GLY A 72 -11.02 4.91 6.24
CA GLY A 72 -10.29 6.17 6.03
C GLY A 72 -8.93 5.97 5.37
N MET A 73 -8.20 4.91 5.74
CA MET A 73 -6.92 4.56 5.09
C MET A 73 -7.12 4.14 3.63
N ARG A 74 -8.15 3.35 3.33
CA ARG A 74 -8.51 3.01 1.93
C ARG A 74 -8.88 4.25 1.11
N GLU A 75 -9.61 5.22 1.68
CA GLU A 75 -9.94 6.46 0.96
C GLU A 75 -8.70 7.27 0.59
N ILE A 76 -7.74 7.38 1.52
CA ILE A 76 -6.44 8.02 1.25
C ILE A 76 -5.68 7.26 0.17
N SER A 77 -5.62 5.93 0.30
CA SER A 77 -4.95 5.07 -0.67
C SER A 77 -5.58 5.20 -2.07
N ARG A 78 -6.90 5.31 -2.21
CA ARG A 78 -7.57 5.52 -3.50
C ARG A 78 -7.22 6.87 -4.15
N LYS A 79 -7.03 7.93 -3.36
CA LYS A 79 -6.60 9.24 -3.88
C LYS A 79 -5.19 9.16 -4.46
N LEU A 80 -4.31 8.39 -3.82
CA LEU A 80 -2.92 8.22 -4.23
C LEU A 80 -2.74 7.18 -5.35
N ASN A 81 -3.59 6.15 -5.36
CA ASN A 81 -3.46 4.93 -6.17
C ASN A 81 -4.79 4.60 -6.86
N SER A 82 -5.28 5.53 -7.68
CA SER A 82 -6.59 5.42 -8.33
C SER A 82 -6.64 4.28 -9.37
N GLU A 83 -5.49 3.84 -9.88
CA GLU A 83 -5.36 2.72 -10.82
C GLU A 83 -5.31 1.35 -10.14
N CYS A 84 -5.07 1.31 -8.82
CA CYS A 84 -4.95 0.05 -8.09
C CYS A 84 -6.32 -0.51 -7.69
N THR A 85 -6.40 -1.83 -7.51
CA THR A 85 -7.59 -2.46 -6.91
C THR A 85 -7.54 -2.32 -5.40
N HIS A 86 -8.64 -1.87 -4.77
CA HIS A 86 -8.72 -1.67 -3.31
C HIS A 86 -9.81 -2.56 -2.70
N LEU A 87 -9.44 -3.37 -1.71
CA LEU A 87 -10.34 -4.30 -1.05
C LEU A 87 -10.37 -4.04 0.48
N PRO A 88 -11.55 -4.08 1.12
CA PRO A 88 -11.61 -4.21 2.57
C PRO A 88 -11.16 -5.62 2.97
N GLY A 89 -10.31 -5.74 3.98
CA GLY A 89 -9.92 -7.07 4.49
C GLY A 89 -8.99 -7.01 5.69
N ASP A 90 -9.06 -8.06 6.52
CA ASP A 90 -8.13 -8.32 7.62
C ASP A 90 -7.16 -9.40 7.17
N MET A 91 -5.87 -9.29 7.54
CA MET A 91 -4.84 -10.25 7.14
C MET A 91 -4.74 -11.49 8.05
N ARG A 92 -5.54 -11.53 9.13
CA ARG A 92 -5.58 -12.61 10.13
C ARG A 92 -6.50 -13.76 9.73
#